data_AF-A0A6I1R2H7-F1
#
_entry.id   AF-A0A6I1R2H7-F1
#
_cell.length_a   1.000
_cell.length_b   1.000
_cell.length_c   1.000
_cell.angle_alpha   90.00
_cell.angle_beta   90.00
_cell.angle_gamma   90.00
#
_symmetry.space_group_name_H-M   'P 1'
#
loop_
_entity.id
_entity.type
_entity.pdbx_description
1 polymer ?
#
loop_
_entity_poly.entity_id
_entity_poly.type
_entity_poly.pdbx_seq_one_letter_code
_entity_poly.pdbx_strand_id
1 'polypeptide(L)'
;MKDSNTELRIAYTAVKFFLIFGLSIQSLSAAERPFYEGKTVTIIAGFASGGTIDMRARLFARHLSKYIAGNPSIVVQNQVGAGGLVAANHVFSVAKPDGLRCYTFRQAR
;
A
#
# COMPACT_ATOMS: atom_id res chain seq x y z
N MET A 1 32.39 58.10 -14.96
CA MET A 1 31.07 58.30 -15.58
C MET A 1 30.54 56.89 -15.85
N LYS A 2 29.73 56.33 -14.93
CA LYS A 2 29.30 54.93 -14.98
C LYS A 2 28.09 54.84 -15.91
N ASP A 3 28.23 54.13 -17.02
CA ASP A 3 27.20 54.04 -18.06
C ASP A 3 25.91 53.45 -17.50
N SER A 4 24.84 54.26 -17.47
CA SER A 4 23.53 53.88 -16.89
C SER A 4 22.90 52.64 -17.56
N ASN A 5 23.32 52.31 -18.78
CA ASN A 5 22.85 51.13 -19.51
C ASN A 5 23.44 49.80 -18.96
N THR A 6 24.60 49.86 -18.31
CA THR A 6 25.28 48.66 -17.76
C THR A 6 24.63 48.24 -16.43
N GLU A 7 24.25 49.20 -15.60
CA GLU A 7 23.52 48.99 -14.34
C GLU A 7 22.12 48.40 -14.60
N LEU A 8 21.42 48.87 -15.65
CA LEU A 8 20.10 48.33 -16.05
C LEU A 8 20.18 46.87 -16.51
N ARG A 9 21.26 46.45 -17.20
CA ARG A 9 21.45 45.06 -17.64
C ARG A 9 21.76 44.12 -16.47
N ILE A 10 22.51 44.59 -15.49
CA ILE A 10 22.81 43.83 -14.26
C ILE A 10 21.54 43.64 -13.42
N ALA A 11 20.74 44.69 -13.26
CA ALA A 11 19.46 44.61 -12.57
C ALA A 11 18.50 43.62 -13.26
N TYR A 12 18.40 43.64 -14.59
CA TYR A 12 17.52 42.72 -15.33
C TYR A 12 17.97 41.26 -15.24
N THR A 13 19.29 41.04 -15.19
CA THR A 13 19.87 39.69 -15.04
C THR A 13 19.67 39.16 -13.61
N ALA A 14 19.79 40.02 -12.60
CA ALA A 14 19.53 39.69 -11.20
C ALA A 14 18.04 39.39 -10.96
N VAL A 15 17.13 40.19 -11.54
CA VAL A 15 15.68 39.96 -11.45
C VAL A 15 15.27 38.66 -12.14
N LYS A 16 15.82 38.35 -13.33
CA LYS A 16 15.59 37.07 -14.00
C LYS A 16 16.09 35.88 -13.19
N PHE A 17 17.26 36.00 -12.55
CA PHE A 17 17.80 34.94 -11.70
C PHE A 17 16.92 34.69 -10.47
N PHE A 18 16.38 35.75 -9.87
CA PHE A 18 15.44 35.68 -8.76
C PHE A 18 14.09 35.05 -9.16
N LEU A 19 13.61 35.36 -10.37
CA LEU A 19 12.37 34.80 -10.94
C LEU A 19 12.48 33.30 -11.28
N ILE A 20 13.65 32.85 -11.73
CA ILE A 20 13.89 31.43 -12.05
C ILE A 20 14.11 30.60 -10.77
N PHE A 21 14.76 31.19 -9.74
CA PHE A 21 14.95 30.53 -8.45
C PHE A 21 13.64 30.37 -7.66
N GLY A 22 12.74 31.36 -7.74
CA GLY A 22 11.43 31.30 -7.09
C GLY A 22 10.48 30.22 -7.62
N LEU A 23 10.69 29.73 -8.85
CA LEU A 23 9.82 28.73 -9.48
C LEU A 23 10.20 27.26 -9.19
N SER A 24 11.31 27.02 -8.47
CA SER A 24 11.89 25.68 -8.35
C SER A 24 11.47 24.88 -7.10
N ILE A 25 10.51 25.36 -6.29
CA ILE A 25 10.17 24.74 -4.98
C ILE A 25 8.69 24.36 -4.86
N GLN A 26 8.10 23.73 -5.88
CA GLN A 26 6.79 23.09 -5.73
C GLN A 26 6.83 21.62 -6.13
N SER A 27 7.68 20.85 -5.46
CA SER A 27 7.40 19.42 -5.27
C SER A 27 6.42 19.29 -4.12
N LEU A 28 5.14 19.56 -4.38
CA LEU A 28 4.07 19.19 -3.46
C LEU A 28 4.06 17.67 -3.42
N SER A 29 4.67 17.09 -2.38
CA SER A 29 4.54 15.66 -2.10
C SER A 29 3.07 15.39 -1.89
N ALA A 30 2.39 14.87 -2.91
CA ALA A 30 1.07 14.30 -2.75
C ALA A 30 1.24 13.16 -1.74
N ALA A 31 0.61 13.31 -0.57
CA ALA A 31 0.56 12.23 0.40
C ALA A 31 -0.02 11.00 -0.32
N GLU A 32 0.82 10.00 -0.55
CA GLU A 32 0.42 8.78 -1.24
C GLU A 32 -0.66 8.12 -0.37
N ARG A 33 -1.87 7.97 -0.93
CA ARG A 33 -2.97 7.37 -0.20
C ARG A 33 -2.52 6.00 0.30
N PRO A 34 -2.86 5.61 1.54
CA PRO A 34 -2.50 4.30 2.06
C PRO A 34 -2.91 3.21 1.07
N PHE A 35 -1.97 2.32 0.71
CA PHE A 35 -2.18 1.33 -0.35
C PHE A 35 -3.46 0.50 -0.17
N TYR A 36 -3.88 0.26 1.08
CA TYR A 36 -5.05 -0.55 1.43
C TYR A 36 -6.34 0.25 1.64
N GLU A 37 -6.32 1.57 1.46
CA GLU A 37 -7.50 2.41 1.61
C GLU A 37 -8.60 1.99 0.63
N GLY A 38 -9.80 1.69 1.17
CA GLY A 38 -10.95 1.21 0.39
C GLY A 38 -10.81 -0.21 -0.20
N LYS A 39 -9.74 -0.95 0.13
CA LYS A 39 -9.52 -2.31 -0.36
C LYS A 39 -10.02 -3.36 0.64
N THR A 40 -10.33 -4.54 0.12
CA THR A 40 -10.69 -5.72 0.93
C THR A 40 -9.56 -6.75 0.86
N VAL A 41 -9.04 -7.13 2.02
CA VAL A 41 -8.02 -8.19 2.17
C VAL A 41 -8.73 -9.50 2.50
N THR A 42 -8.39 -10.57 1.78
CA THR A 42 -8.94 -11.91 1.98
C THR A 42 -7.90 -12.83 2.60
N ILE A 43 -8.21 -13.37 3.78
CA ILE A 43 -7.47 -14.46 4.40
C ILE A 43 -8.09 -15.78 3.95
N ILE A 44 -7.34 -16.58 3.21
CA ILE A 44 -7.75 -17.89 2.74
C ILE A 44 -7.33 -18.94 3.78
N ALA A 45 -8.31 -19.66 4.31
CA ALA A 45 -8.11 -20.75 5.25
C ALA A 45 -8.35 -22.11 4.58
N GLY A 46 -7.34 -22.98 4.59
CA GLY A 46 -7.39 -24.32 3.96
C GLY A 46 -8.24 -25.37 4.68
N PHE A 47 -8.98 -24.96 5.71
CA PHE A 47 -9.68 -25.84 6.65
C PHE A 47 -11.12 -25.36 6.88
N ALA A 48 -11.96 -26.28 7.36
CA ALA A 48 -13.37 -26.01 7.63
C ALA A 48 -13.55 -24.85 8.63
N SER A 49 -14.68 -24.15 8.48
CA SER A 49 -15.09 -23.09 9.40
C SER A 49 -15.28 -23.65 10.82
N GLY A 50 -14.97 -22.83 11.83
CA GLY A 50 -15.09 -23.22 13.24
C GLY A 50 -13.93 -24.05 13.79
N GLY A 51 -13.00 -24.50 12.94
CA GLY A 51 -11.75 -25.10 13.40
C GLY A 51 -10.77 -24.07 13.98
N THR A 52 -9.73 -24.54 14.67
CA THR A 52 -8.70 -23.67 15.28
C THR A 52 -8.07 -22.69 14.28
N ILE A 53 -7.88 -23.11 13.02
CA ILE A 53 -7.33 -22.27 11.96
C ILE A 53 -8.29 -21.12 11.61
N ASP A 54 -9.58 -21.42 11.41
CA ASP A 54 -10.60 -20.42 11.10
C ASP A 54 -10.79 -19.42 12.25
N MET A 55 -10.83 -19.91 13.49
CA MET A 55 -10.95 -19.06 14.68
C MET A 55 -9.77 -18.09 14.81
N ARG A 56 -8.53 -18.58 14.60
CA ARG A 56 -7.33 -17.73 14.61
C ARG A 56 -7.35 -16.72 13.47
N ALA A 57 -7.71 -17.14 12.25
CA ALA A 57 -7.83 -16.25 11.10
C ALA A 57 -8.84 -15.12 11.35
N ARG A 58 -10.01 -15.43 11.92
CA ARG A 58 -11.03 -14.42 12.26
C ARG A 58 -10.57 -13.49 13.38
N LEU A 59 -9.84 -14.01 14.38
CA LEU A 59 -9.25 -13.18 15.42
C LEU A 59 -8.26 -12.17 14.82
N PHE A 60 -7.39 -12.62 13.91
CA PHE A 60 -6.48 -11.74 13.18
C PHE A 60 -7.23 -10.72 12.33
N ALA A 61 -8.22 -11.15 11.54
CA ALA A 61 -9.01 -10.26 10.68
C ALA A 61 -9.62 -9.08 11.44
N ARG A 62 -10.16 -9.33 12.65
CA ARG A 62 -10.76 -8.27 13.50
C ARG A 62 -9.74 -7.27 14.05
N HIS A 63 -8.52 -7.69 14.34
CA HIS A 63 -7.51 -6.82 14.97
C HIS A 63 -6.62 -6.14 13.95
N LEU A 64 -6.23 -6.86 12.89
CA LEU A 64 -5.25 -6.43 11.92
C LEU A 64 -5.71 -5.20 11.11
N SER A 65 -7.02 -5.06 10.87
CA SER A 65 -7.59 -3.89 10.18
C SER A 65 -7.17 -2.57 10.84
N LYS A 66 -7.09 -2.52 12.18
CA LYS A 66 -6.70 -1.32 12.96
C LYS A 66 -5.23 -0.93 12.81
N TYR A 67 -4.38 -1.88 12.41
CA TYR A 67 -2.93 -1.69 12.32
C TYR A 67 -2.45 -1.53 10.87
N ILE A 68 -3.34 -1.72 9.88
CA ILE A 68 -3.02 -1.49 8.48
C ILE A 68 -3.48 -0.08 8.10
N ALA A 69 -2.55 0.71 7.54
CA ALA A 69 -2.85 2.03 7.02
C ALA A 69 -3.94 1.94 5.92
N GLY A 70 -5.00 2.71 6.07
CA GLY A 70 -6.19 2.66 5.20
C GLY A 70 -7.35 1.81 5.73
N ASN A 71 -7.20 1.16 6.89
CA ASN A 71 -8.24 0.36 7.57
C ASN A 71 -9.03 -0.56 6.61
N PRO A 72 -8.36 -1.46 5.88
CA PRO A 72 -9.04 -2.34 4.93
C PRO A 72 -10.03 -3.25 5.66
N SER A 73 -11.10 -3.61 4.95
CA SER A 73 -11.98 -4.70 5.38
C SER A 73 -11.23 -6.02 5.21
N ILE A 74 -11.16 -6.83 6.26
CA ILE A 74 -10.48 -8.12 6.22
C ILE A 74 -11.53 -9.23 6.35
N VAL A 75 -11.60 -10.09 5.34
CA VAL A 75 -12.56 -11.20 5.27
C VAL A 75 -11.83 -12.54 5.33
N VAL A 76 -12.47 -13.55 5.90
CA VAL A 76 -11.93 -14.92 5.95
C VAL A 76 -12.73 -15.79 5.00
N GLN A 77 -12.05 -16.45 4.06
CA GLN A 77 -12.63 -17.38 3.11
C GLN A 77 -12.08 -18.79 3.34
N ASN A 78 -12.97 -19.75 3.61
CA ASN A 78 -12.58 -21.15 3.78
C ASN A 78 -12.55 -21.86 2.42
N GLN A 79 -11.42 -22.45 2.07
CA GLN A 79 -11.22 -23.28 0.88
C GLN A 79 -10.69 -24.65 1.32
N VAL A 80 -11.62 -25.55 1.65
CA VAL A 80 -11.28 -26.85 2.24
C VAL A 80 -10.84 -27.83 1.16
N GLY A 81 -9.76 -28.57 1.41
CA GLY A 81 -9.37 -29.70 0.56
C GLY A 81 -7.91 -30.12 0.73
N ALA A 82 -7.66 -31.42 0.62
CA ALA A 82 -6.32 -32.03 0.67
C ALA A 82 -5.42 -31.48 1.80
N GLY A 83 -5.96 -31.35 3.01
CA GLY A 83 -5.22 -30.84 4.18
C GLY A 83 -4.76 -29.39 4.07
N GLY A 84 -5.35 -28.59 3.18
CA GLY A 84 -4.97 -27.20 2.90
C GLY A 84 -4.22 -27.01 1.59
N LEU A 85 -3.86 -28.10 0.89
CA LEU A 85 -3.16 -28.02 -0.40
C LEU A 85 -4.00 -27.32 -1.49
N VAL A 86 -5.32 -27.48 -1.46
CA VAL A 86 -6.22 -26.78 -2.42
C VAL A 86 -6.14 -25.27 -2.23
N ALA A 87 -6.19 -24.79 -0.98
CA ALA A 87 -6.06 -23.37 -0.66
C ALA A 87 -4.66 -22.84 -1.01
N ALA A 88 -3.61 -23.61 -0.71
CA ALA A 88 -2.24 -23.25 -1.06
C ALA A 88 -2.06 -23.10 -2.58
N ASN A 89 -2.55 -24.07 -3.36
CA ASN A 89 -2.51 -24.02 -4.82
C ASN A 89 -3.36 -22.87 -5.38
N HIS A 90 -4.52 -22.58 -4.78
CA HIS A 90 -5.34 -21.44 -5.20
C HIS A 90 -4.61 -20.11 -4.99
N VAL A 91 -3.93 -19.93 -3.85
CA VAL A 91 -3.14 -18.72 -3.59
C VAL A 91 -1.92 -18.64 -4.51
N PHE A 92 -1.29 -19.77 -4.81
CA PHE A 92 -0.11 -19.81 -5.66
C PHE A 92 -0.42 -19.60 -7.15
N SER A 93 -1.50 -20.20 -7.66
CA SER A 93 -1.78 -20.27 -9.10
C SER A 93 -2.91 -19.35 -9.58
N VAL A 94 -3.85 -18.97 -8.70
CA VAL A 94 -5.07 -18.26 -9.10
C VAL A 94 -5.13 -16.85 -8.51
N ALA A 95 -4.61 -16.65 -7.29
CA ALA A 95 -4.60 -15.34 -6.68
C ALA A 95 -3.71 -14.36 -7.46
N LYS A 96 -4.21 -13.15 -7.68
CA LYS A 96 -3.40 -12.06 -8.21
C LYS A 96 -2.33 -11.67 -7.17
N PRO A 97 -1.09 -11.35 -7.58
CA PRO A 97 -0.03 -10.89 -6.69
C PRO A 97 -0.23 -9.41 -6.30
N ASP A 98 -1.41 -9.08 -5.77
CA ASP A 98 -1.84 -7.71 -5.45
C ASP A 98 -1.69 -7.36 -3.95
N GLY A 99 -1.20 -8.30 -3.13
CA GLY A 99 -1.07 -8.14 -1.69
C GLY A 99 -2.40 -8.20 -0.91
N LEU A 100 -3.52 -8.45 -1.59
CA LEU A 100 -4.85 -8.50 -0.96
C LEU A 100 -5.27 -9.91 -0.57
N ARG A 101 -4.47 -10.93 -0.87
CA ARG A 101 -4.76 -12.33 -0.57
C ARG A 101 -3.61 -12.96 0.20
N CYS A 102 -3.92 -13.56 1.34
CA CYS A 102 -2.95 -14.29 2.14
C CYS A 102 -3.51 -15.64 2.60
N TYR A 103 -2.61 -16.61 2.81
CA TYR A 103 -2.96 -17.98 3.20
C TYR A 103 -2.47 -18.27 4.62
N THR A 104 -3.31 -18.91 5.44
CA THR A 104 -2.89 -19.43 6.74
C THR A 104 -2.44 -20.89 6.61
N PHE A 105 -1.17 -21.13 6.87
CA PHE A 105 -0.60 -22.48 6.88
C PHE A 105 -0.68 -23.10 8.28
N ARG A 106 -0.90 -24.41 8.32
CA ARG A 106 -0.71 -25.21 9.53
C ARG A 106 0.74 -25.68 9.56
N GLN A 107 1.42 -25.47 10.68
CA GLN A 107 2.77 -26.01 10.89
C GLN A 107 2.70 -27.55 10.82
N ALA A 108 3.42 -28.13 9.87
CA ALA A 108 3.73 -29.55 9.89
C ALA A 108 4.78 -29.76 11.00
N ARG A 109 4.53 -30.72 11.89
CA ARG A 109 5.56 -31.21 12.80
C ARG A 109 6.40 -32.23 12.07
#